data_AF-A0A370TTC1-F1
#
_entry.id   AF-A0A370TTC1-F1
#
_cell.length_a   1.000
_cell.length_b   1.000
_cell.length_c   1.000
_cell.angle_alpha   90.00
_cell.angle_beta   90.00
_cell.angle_gamma   90.00
#
_symmetry.space_group_name_H-M   'P 1'
#
loop_
_entity.id
_entity.type
_entity.pdbx_description
1 polymer ?
#
loop_
_entity_poly.entity_id
_entity_poly.type
_entity_poly.pdbx_seq_one_letter_code
_entity_poly.pdbx_strand_id
1 'polypeptide(L)'
;MASQARAFSCTFMAVDSLSGRRSSSSNNALRRYANQCQLTAISAGYCLAPEDAHPAGLEAYFDAAAYFVDLGQAEYSAKLLFIEDKLVLNLEALNQFKDAYVPGKDIAERRHPLVSPPYEGMQALAQASKSLPPALLMCRTEDPLPGDTLLMSMKWLITGNEAIVKIHPGSSHDFFAFAGVKVADGGVATVIEFLQEKLQIAR
;
A
#
# COMPACT_ATOMS: atom_id res chain seq x y z
N MET A 1 21.46 14.17 23.97
CA MET A 1 21.37 13.10 22.96
C MET A 1 19.91 12.88 22.64
N ALA A 2 19.37 13.59 21.64
CA ALA A 2 17.99 13.40 21.18
C ALA A 2 18.00 12.20 20.21
N SER A 3 17.26 11.14 20.52
CA SER A 3 17.08 10.05 19.56
C SER A 3 16.29 10.60 18.38
N GLN A 4 16.89 10.61 17.19
CA GLN A 4 16.18 10.88 15.94
C GLN A 4 15.17 9.76 15.70
N ALA A 5 13.98 9.86 16.30
CA ALA A 5 12.86 9.03 15.90
C ALA A 5 12.55 9.40 14.45
N ARG A 6 12.75 8.47 13.52
CA ARG A 6 12.36 8.64 12.12
C ARG A 6 10.91 8.17 12.04
N ALA A 7 9.93 9.04 11.84
CA ALA A 7 8.56 8.55 11.63
C ALA A 7 8.36 8.01 10.20
N PHE A 8 7.34 7.18 10.04
CA PHE A 8 6.97 6.53 8.80
C PHE A 8 5.45 6.41 8.74
N SER A 9 4.82 6.86 7.67
CA SER A 9 3.36 6.78 7.52
C SER A 9 3.00 6.41 6.10
N CYS A 10 2.45 5.22 5.87
CA CYS A 10 1.01 5.02 5.93
C CYS A 10 0.70 3.53 5.65
N THR A 11 -0.45 3.05 6.11
CA THR A 11 -1.01 1.78 5.62
C THR A 11 -2.42 2.02 5.13
N PHE A 12 -2.66 1.75 3.85
CA PHE A 12 -3.99 1.73 3.27
C PHE A 12 -4.36 0.27 2.98
N MET A 13 -5.42 -0.20 3.63
CA MET A 13 -5.82 -1.61 3.56
C MET A 13 -7.15 -1.71 2.85
N ALA A 14 -7.23 -2.43 1.72
CA ALA A 14 -8.49 -2.71 1.04
C ALA A 14 -9.53 -3.46 1.92
N VAL A 15 -9.14 -3.92 3.12
CA VAL A 15 -9.97 -4.67 4.07
C VAL A 15 -10.73 -3.81 5.05
N ASP A 16 -10.20 -2.63 5.37
CA ASP A 16 -10.93 -1.72 6.24
C ASP A 16 -12.21 -1.30 5.53
N SER A 17 -12.22 -1.15 4.18
CA SER A 17 -13.41 -0.76 3.42
C SER A 17 -14.64 -1.61 3.76
N LEU A 18 -14.58 -2.94 3.81
CA LEU A 18 -15.79 -3.75 4.07
C LEU A 18 -15.99 -4.18 5.54
N SER A 19 -14.94 -4.26 6.35
CA SER A 19 -15.03 -4.89 7.68
C SER A 19 -15.31 -3.93 8.83
N GLY A 20 -15.18 -2.62 8.60
CA GLY A 20 -15.48 -1.57 9.58
C GLY A 20 -14.62 -1.61 10.85
N ARG A 21 -13.56 -2.43 10.89
CA ARG A 21 -12.71 -2.62 12.08
C ARG A 21 -11.24 -2.76 11.69
N ARG A 22 -10.38 -2.00 12.38
CA ARG A 22 -8.93 -2.25 12.39
C ARG A 22 -8.67 -3.70 12.79
N SER A 23 -8.12 -4.50 11.89
CA SER A 23 -7.82 -5.90 12.20
C SER A 23 -6.64 -5.99 13.19
N SER A 24 -6.71 -6.93 14.14
CA SER A 24 -5.60 -7.21 15.07
C SER A 24 -4.33 -7.68 14.35
N SER A 25 -4.49 -8.30 13.17
CA SER A 25 -3.40 -8.75 12.31
C SER A 25 -2.57 -7.59 11.77
N SER A 26 -3.24 -6.54 11.27
CA SER A 26 -2.61 -5.34 10.71
C SER A 26 -1.80 -4.56 11.76
N ASN A 27 -2.33 -4.47 12.98
CA ASN A 27 -1.62 -3.86 14.10
C ASN A 27 -0.33 -4.61 14.46
N ASN A 28 -0.32 -5.94 14.33
CA ASN A 28 0.88 -6.74 14.60
C ASN A 28 1.97 -6.52 13.55
N ALA A 29 1.61 -6.45 12.26
CA ALA A 29 2.56 -6.17 11.18
C ALA A 29 3.15 -4.75 11.33
N LEU A 30 2.30 -3.74 11.50
CA LEU A 30 2.72 -2.36 11.73
C LEU A 30 3.63 -2.21 12.95
N ARG A 31 3.28 -2.86 14.06
CA ARG A 31 4.12 -2.85 15.27
C ARG A 31 5.48 -3.50 15.01
N ARG A 32 5.52 -4.57 14.21
CA ARG A 32 6.78 -5.23 13.84
C ARG A 32 7.65 -4.33 12.98
N TYR A 33 7.08 -3.65 11.98
CA TYR A 33 7.80 -2.67 11.17
C TYR A 33 8.34 -1.51 12.03
N ALA A 34 7.50 -0.91 12.86
CA ALA A 34 7.87 0.16 13.79
C ALA A 34 9.05 -0.25 14.68
N ASN A 35 8.98 -1.42 15.32
CA ASN A 35 10.03 -1.88 16.21
C ASN A 35 11.32 -2.22 15.47
N GLN A 36 11.26 -2.93 14.34
CA GLN A 36 12.47 -3.40 13.64
C GLN A 36 13.15 -2.30 12.80
N CYS A 37 12.41 -1.26 12.44
CA CYS A 37 12.94 -0.12 11.70
C CYS A 37 13.16 1.12 12.58
N GLN A 38 12.82 1.05 13.88
CA GLN A 38 12.85 2.19 14.81
C GLN A 38 12.04 3.39 14.27
N LEU A 39 10.82 3.08 13.80
CA LEU A 39 9.91 4.04 13.19
C LEU A 39 8.68 4.29 14.04
N THR A 40 8.16 5.52 14.00
CA THR A 40 6.78 5.78 14.41
C THR A 40 5.86 5.35 13.28
N ALA A 41 5.04 4.32 13.49
CA ALA A 41 4.02 3.90 12.53
C ALA A 41 2.71 4.65 12.79
N ILE A 42 2.17 5.30 11.75
CA ILE A 42 0.87 5.97 11.80
C ILE A 42 -0.09 5.28 10.84
N SER A 43 -1.24 4.85 11.35
CA SER A 43 -2.34 4.25 10.58
C SER A 43 -3.55 5.17 10.67
N ALA A 44 -3.83 5.83 9.55
CA ALA A 44 -4.99 6.72 9.39
C ALA A 44 -6.25 5.87 9.16
N GLY A 45 -7.32 6.18 9.89
CA GLY A 45 -8.64 5.70 9.50
C GLY A 45 -9.11 6.49 8.29
N TYR A 46 -9.83 5.84 7.38
CA TYR A 46 -10.38 6.48 6.19
C TYR A 46 -11.83 6.03 5.99
N CYS A 47 -12.57 6.75 5.15
CA CYS A 47 -13.96 6.46 4.79
C CYS A 47 -14.10 5.10 4.09
N LEU A 48 -15.11 4.33 4.47
CA LEU A 48 -15.23 2.92 4.12
C LEU A 48 -16.48 2.67 3.27
N ALA A 49 -16.34 1.93 2.17
CA ALA A 49 -17.47 1.55 1.33
C ALA A 49 -18.16 0.29 1.89
N PRO A 50 -19.50 0.14 1.86
CA PRO A 50 -20.43 0.87 1.01
C PRO A 50 -20.97 2.17 1.60
N GLU A 51 -20.75 2.45 2.88
CA GLU A 51 -21.27 3.65 3.55
C GLU A 51 -20.74 4.93 2.88
N ASP A 52 -19.45 4.94 2.58
CA ASP A 52 -18.73 6.02 1.91
C ASP A 52 -18.01 5.46 0.66
N ALA A 53 -18.76 5.29 -0.44
CA ALA A 53 -18.20 4.84 -1.72
C ALA A 53 -17.18 5.83 -2.32
N HIS A 54 -16.48 5.41 -3.39
CA HIS A 54 -15.56 6.29 -4.10
C HIS A 54 -16.24 7.64 -4.48
N PRO A 55 -15.59 8.80 -4.22
CA PRO A 55 -14.17 8.99 -3.93
C PRO A 55 -13.79 9.15 -2.45
N ALA A 56 -14.71 8.96 -1.49
CA ALA A 56 -14.49 9.37 -0.09
C ALA A 56 -13.22 8.79 0.56
N GLY A 57 -12.96 7.49 0.38
CA GLY A 57 -11.72 6.86 0.89
C GLY A 57 -10.45 7.41 0.24
N LEU A 58 -10.50 7.80 -1.04
CA LEU A 58 -9.38 8.38 -1.77
C LEU A 58 -9.13 9.84 -1.34
N GLU A 59 -10.18 10.61 -1.06
CA GLU A 59 -10.05 11.97 -0.53
C GLU A 59 -9.42 11.95 0.86
N ALA A 60 -9.90 11.07 1.75
CA ALA A 60 -9.30 10.87 3.07
C ALA A 60 -7.82 10.42 2.98
N TYR A 61 -7.46 9.61 1.98
CA TYR A 61 -6.07 9.26 1.67
C TYR A 61 -5.25 10.52 1.34
N PHE A 62 -5.75 11.35 0.43
CA PHE A 62 -5.01 12.54 -0.01
C PHE A 62 -4.87 13.57 1.11
N ASP A 63 -5.90 13.75 1.94
CA ASP A 63 -5.86 14.64 3.10
C ASP A 63 -4.81 14.19 4.11
N ALA A 64 -4.78 12.89 4.43
CA ALA A 64 -3.77 12.32 5.32
C ALA A 64 -2.35 12.46 4.73
N ALA A 65 -2.19 12.18 3.43
CA ALA A 65 -0.91 12.33 2.75
C ALA A 65 -0.44 13.80 2.74
N ALA A 66 -1.33 14.75 2.41
CA ALA A 66 -1.05 16.18 2.38
C ALA A 66 -0.60 16.67 3.77
N TYR A 67 -1.30 16.27 4.83
CA TYR A 67 -0.90 16.56 6.21
C TYR A 67 0.54 16.12 6.49
N PHE A 68 0.93 14.89 6.12
CA PHE A 68 2.29 14.42 6.37
C PHE A 68 3.35 15.04 5.46
N VAL A 69 2.99 15.44 4.24
CA VAL A 69 3.90 16.20 3.36
C VAL A 69 4.18 17.57 3.97
N ASP A 70 3.15 18.28 4.43
CA ASP A 70 3.27 19.66 4.90
C ASP A 70 3.85 19.76 6.31
N LEU A 71 3.41 18.88 7.22
CA LEU A 71 3.74 18.95 8.65
C LEU A 71 4.65 17.82 9.12
N GLY A 72 4.77 16.73 8.35
CA GLY A 72 5.43 15.52 8.84
C GLY A 72 6.92 15.69 9.14
N GLN A 73 7.61 16.53 8.37
CA GLN A 73 9.02 16.85 8.63
C GLN A 73 9.18 17.71 9.88
N ALA A 74 8.28 18.68 10.11
CA ALA A 74 8.35 19.61 11.25
C ALA A 74 7.95 18.92 12.57
N GLU A 75 6.92 18.07 12.52
CA GLU A 75 6.37 17.42 13.70
C GLU A 75 7.09 16.11 14.04
N TYR A 76 7.55 15.35 13.04
CA TYR A 76 8.05 13.99 13.24
C TYR A 76 9.44 13.72 12.68
N SER A 77 10.13 14.73 12.12
CA SER A 77 11.48 14.60 11.55
C SER A 77 11.60 13.44 10.55
N ALA A 78 10.59 13.27 9.71
CA ALA A 78 10.31 12.02 9.01
C ALA A 78 10.19 12.16 7.49
N LYS A 79 10.62 11.12 6.77
CA LYS A 79 10.39 10.96 5.33
C LYS A 79 9.15 10.09 5.10
N LEU A 80 8.23 10.57 4.28
CA LEU A 80 6.99 9.87 3.95
C LEU A 80 7.24 8.65 3.05
N LEU A 81 6.60 7.54 3.37
CA LEU A 81 6.65 6.29 2.61
C LEU A 81 5.36 5.51 2.85
N PHE A 82 4.75 5.01 1.78
CA PHE A 82 3.46 4.33 1.80
C PHE A 82 3.62 2.80 1.82
N ILE A 83 2.78 2.11 2.61
CA ILE A 83 2.61 0.65 2.64
C ILE A 83 1.13 0.33 2.40
N GLU A 84 0.81 -0.82 1.81
CA GLU A 84 -0.57 -1.32 1.71
C GLU A 84 -0.64 -2.79 2.19
N ASP A 85 -1.76 -3.22 2.80
CA ASP A 85 -1.92 -4.56 3.43
C ASP A 85 -3.32 -5.23 3.20
N LYS A 86 -3.43 -6.54 3.49
CA LYS A 86 -4.10 -7.63 2.71
C LYS A 86 -5.50 -8.17 3.10
N LEU A 87 -6.12 -8.94 2.17
CA LEU A 87 -7.20 -9.96 2.37
C LEU A 87 -7.00 -11.30 1.60
N VAL A 88 -7.64 -12.42 1.99
CA VAL A 88 -7.86 -13.58 1.11
C VAL A 88 -8.83 -13.17 -0.02
N LEU A 89 -8.38 -13.32 -1.27
CA LEU A 89 -9.08 -12.77 -2.41
C LEU A 89 -9.48 -13.85 -3.42
N ASN A 90 -10.74 -13.82 -3.85
CA ASN A 90 -11.26 -14.60 -4.98
C ASN A 90 -12.11 -13.70 -5.88
N LEU A 91 -12.58 -14.23 -7.02
CA LEU A 91 -13.34 -13.43 -8.00
C LEU A 91 -14.69 -12.93 -7.45
N GLU A 92 -15.35 -13.71 -6.59
CA GLU A 92 -16.61 -13.30 -5.97
C GLU A 92 -16.40 -12.12 -5.02
N ALA A 93 -15.40 -12.22 -4.14
CA ALA A 93 -15.00 -11.16 -3.24
C ALA A 93 -14.57 -9.91 -4.01
N LEU A 94 -13.77 -10.05 -5.08
CA LEU A 94 -13.41 -8.93 -5.96
C LEU A 94 -14.63 -8.22 -6.54
N ASN A 95 -15.66 -8.96 -6.95
CA ASN A 95 -16.90 -8.37 -7.45
C ASN A 95 -17.65 -7.63 -6.35
N GLN A 96 -17.75 -8.19 -5.14
CA GLN A 96 -18.37 -7.54 -3.99
C GLN A 96 -17.62 -6.25 -3.61
N PHE A 97 -16.29 -6.28 -3.54
CA PHE A 97 -15.46 -5.09 -3.30
C PHE A 97 -15.71 -4.01 -4.35
N LYS A 98 -15.70 -4.40 -5.63
CA LYS A 98 -15.94 -3.51 -6.76
C LYS A 98 -17.35 -2.89 -6.68
N ASP A 99 -18.37 -3.68 -6.41
CA ASP A 99 -19.76 -3.19 -6.35
C ASP A 99 -20.01 -2.28 -5.14
N ALA A 100 -19.32 -2.50 -4.02
CA ALA A 100 -19.33 -1.59 -2.88
C ALA A 100 -18.54 -0.29 -3.15
N TYR A 101 -17.34 -0.39 -3.73
CA TYR A 101 -16.43 0.73 -3.93
C TYR A 101 -16.89 1.69 -5.03
N VAL A 102 -17.41 1.16 -6.14
CA VAL A 102 -17.84 1.93 -7.33
C VAL A 102 -19.25 1.51 -7.78
N PRO A 103 -20.28 1.72 -6.94
CA PRO A 103 -21.63 1.27 -7.22
C PRO A 103 -22.18 1.94 -8.49
N GLY A 104 -22.79 1.15 -9.36
CA GLY A 104 -23.44 1.65 -10.58
C GLY A 104 -22.51 2.15 -11.69
N LYS A 105 -21.19 2.22 -11.48
CA LYS A 105 -20.24 2.66 -12.51
C LYS A 105 -20.09 1.63 -13.63
N ASP A 106 -20.03 2.09 -14.87
CA ASP A 106 -19.75 1.24 -16.03
C ASP A 106 -18.24 0.93 -16.19
N ILE A 107 -17.88 0.17 -17.23
CA ILE A 107 -16.47 -0.20 -17.47
C ILE A 107 -15.60 1.01 -17.81
N ALA A 108 -16.11 1.99 -18.56
CA ALA A 108 -15.33 3.17 -18.95
C ALA A 108 -15.04 4.05 -17.72
N GLU A 109 -16.04 4.27 -16.87
CA GLU A 109 -15.90 5.02 -15.63
C GLU A 109 -14.94 4.33 -14.64
N ARG A 110 -14.99 3.00 -14.56
CA ARG A 110 -14.06 2.20 -13.74
C ARG A 110 -12.62 2.29 -14.21
N ARG A 111 -12.38 2.59 -15.49
CA ARG A 111 -11.05 2.77 -16.09
C ARG A 111 -10.48 4.17 -15.88
N HIS A 112 -11.20 5.07 -15.23
CA HIS A 112 -10.64 6.37 -14.87
C HIS A 112 -9.39 6.18 -13.98
N PRO A 113 -8.26 6.88 -14.20
CA PRO A 113 -7.02 6.66 -13.44
C PRO A 113 -7.13 6.85 -11.93
N LEU A 114 -8.02 7.74 -11.46
CA LEU A 114 -8.33 7.90 -10.03
C LEU A 114 -9.16 6.75 -9.43
N VAL A 115 -9.75 5.88 -10.26
CA VAL A 115 -10.43 4.65 -9.83
C VAL A 115 -9.50 3.44 -9.98
N SER A 116 -8.82 3.35 -11.13
CA SER A 116 -7.92 2.25 -11.48
C SER A 116 -6.60 2.81 -12.03
N PRO A 117 -5.59 3.06 -11.16
CA PRO A 117 -4.29 3.63 -11.56
C PRO A 117 -3.57 2.92 -12.73
N PRO A 118 -3.70 1.59 -12.91
CA PRO A 118 -3.14 0.91 -14.08
C PRO A 118 -3.70 1.36 -15.44
N TYR A 119 -4.73 2.21 -15.50
CA TYR A 119 -5.22 2.81 -16.75
C TYR A 119 -4.62 4.18 -17.07
N GLU A 120 -3.75 4.73 -16.22
CA GLU A 120 -3.06 6.00 -16.51
C GLU A 120 -2.29 5.97 -17.85
N GLY A 121 -2.41 7.05 -18.63
CA GLY A 121 -1.86 7.13 -19.98
C GLY A 121 -0.34 7.19 -20.01
N MET A 122 0.29 6.65 -21.05
CA MET A 122 1.76 6.68 -21.20
C MET A 122 2.34 8.10 -21.26
N GLN A 123 1.61 9.04 -21.85
CA GLN A 123 2.03 10.45 -21.92
C GLN A 123 2.08 11.09 -20.52
N ALA A 124 1.07 10.84 -19.69
CA ALA A 124 1.04 11.33 -18.31
C ALA A 124 2.17 10.70 -17.47
N LEU A 125 2.40 9.38 -17.62
CA LEU A 125 3.50 8.69 -16.96
C LEU A 125 4.87 9.24 -17.38
N ALA A 126 5.06 9.51 -18.68
CA ALA A 126 6.31 10.10 -19.17
C ALA A 126 6.55 11.52 -18.63
N GLN A 127 5.48 12.30 -18.41
CA GLN A 127 5.56 13.63 -17.80
C GLN A 127 5.87 13.58 -16.30
N ALA A 128 5.41 12.55 -15.58
CA ALA A 128 5.70 12.29 -14.17
C ALA A 128 7.15 11.77 -13.91
N SER A 129 8.07 11.94 -14.87
CA SER A 129 9.43 11.42 -14.79
C SER A 129 10.14 11.79 -13.48
N LYS A 130 10.63 10.78 -12.76
CA LYS A 130 11.30 10.86 -11.46
C LYS A 130 10.48 11.49 -10.32
N SER A 131 9.15 11.49 -10.41
CA SER A 131 8.30 12.08 -9.38
C SER A 131 7.77 11.09 -8.33
N LEU A 132 8.00 9.78 -8.47
CA LEU A 132 7.43 8.75 -7.59
C LEU A 132 8.49 8.22 -6.60
N PRO A 133 8.10 7.82 -5.37
CA PRO A 133 9.02 7.19 -4.44
C PRO A 133 9.45 5.79 -4.96
N PRO A 134 10.58 5.23 -4.48
CA PRO A 134 10.89 3.82 -4.69
C PRO A 134 9.72 2.94 -4.21
N ALA A 135 9.36 1.93 -4.99
CA ALA A 135 8.27 1.03 -4.67
C ALA A 135 8.73 -0.42 -4.51
N LEU A 136 8.32 -1.06 -3.43
CA LEU A 136 8.35 -2.52 -3.27
C LEU A 136 6.96 -3.07 -3.61
N LEU A 137 6.86 -3.79 -4.73
CA LEU A 137 5.63 -4.43 -5.17
C LEU A 137 5.72 -5.94 -4.94
N MET A 138 4.78 -6.51 -4.20
CA MET A 138 4.81 -7.93 -3.84
C MET A 138 3.58 -8.65 -4.36
N CYS A 139 3.78 -9.65 -5.23
CA CYS A 139 2.72 -10.52 -5.71
C CYS A 139 2.95 -11.97 -5.32
N ARG A 140 1.88 -12.75 -5.48
CA ARG A 140 1.81 -14.14 -5.07
C ARG A 140 1.28 -14.96 -6.23
N THR A 141 1.64 -16.24 -6.31
CA THR A 141 1.22 -17.07 -7.46
C THR A 141 -0.21 -17.58 -7.34
N GLU A 142 -0.74 -17.73 -6.11
CA GLU A 142 -2.12 -18.17 -5.87
C GLU A 142 -3.06 -16.99 -5.57
N ASP A 143 -2.84 -15.86 -6.26
CA ASP A 143 -3.57 -14.61 -6.12
C ASP A 143 -4.19 -14.23 -7.46
N PRO A 144 -5.40 -13.66 -7.52
CA PRO A 144 -5.96 -13.14 -8.77
C PRO A 144 -5.24 -11.91 -9.33
N LEU A 145 -4.39 -11.21 -8.57
CA LEU A 145 -3.81 -9.90 -8.97
C LEU A 145 -2.29 -9.84 -9.32
N PRO A 146 -1.58 -10.93 -9.72
CA PRO A 146 -0.18 -10.81 -10.13
C PRO A 146 -0.04 -9.97 -11.41
N GLY A 147 -1.02 -10.02 -12.32
CA GLY A 147 -1.04 -9.22 -13.54
C GLY A 147 -1.02 -7.71 -13.25
N ASP A 148 -1.87 -7.26 -12.33
CA ASP A 148 -1.94 -5.87 -11.88
C ASP A 148 -0.63 -5.40 -11.24
N THR A 149 -0.03 -6.25 -10.41
CA THR A 149 1.26 -5.95 -9.75
C THR A 149 2.36 -5.76 -10.79
N LEU A 150 2.46 -6.67 -11.76
CA LEU A 150 3.46 -6.61 -12.83
C LEU A 150 3.24 -5.39 -13.73
N LEU A 151 1.99 -5.11 -14.11
CA LEU A 151 1.64 -3.93 -14.89
C LEU A 151 2.01 -2.64 -14.16
N MET A 152 1.69 -2.53 -12.87
CA MET A 152 2.03 -1.35 -12.08
C MET A 152 3.54 -1.19 -11.92
N SER A 153 4.28 -2.28 -11.75
CA SER A 153 5.75 -2.23 -11.67
C SER A 153 6.38 -1.66 -12.94
N MET A 154 5.87 -2.05 -14.11
CA MET A 154 6.35 -1.54 -15.39
C MET A 154 6.04 -0.05 -15.56
N LYS A 155 4.85 0.40 -15.13
CA LYS A 155 4.52 1.83 -15.12
C LYS A 155 5.44 2.63 -14.23
N TRP A 156 5.77 2.11 -13.06
CA TRP A 156 6.71 2.73 -12.14
C TRP A 156 8.10 2.89 -12.79
N LEU A 157 8.59 1.84 -13.47
CA LEU A 157 9.84 1.89 -14.23
C LEU A 157 9.80 2.89 -15.40
N ILE A 158 8.67 2.99 -16.12
CA ILE A 158 8.48 3.96 -17.23
C ILE A 158 8.66 5.40 -16.73
N THR A 159 8.22 5.70 -15.51
CA THR A 159 8.44 7.01 -14.89
C THR A 159 9.90 7.25 -14.46
N GLY A 160 10.82 6.32 -14.71
CA GLY A 160 12.22 6.41 -14.29
C GLY A 160 12.44 6.24 -12.79
N ASN A 161 11.43 5.75 -12.07
CA ASN A 161 11.47 5.51 -10.63
C ASN A 161 11.80 4.03 -10.34
N GLU A 162 12.33 3.79 -9.14
CA GLU A 162 12.72 2.44 -8.72
C GLU A 162 11.50 1.57 -8.40
N ALA A 163 11.46 0.37 -8.97
CA ALA A 163 10.45 -0.64 -8.67
C ALA A 163 11.13 -1.98 -8.39
N ILE A 164 10.91 -2.50 -7.18
CA ILE A 164 11.39 -3.82 -6.75
C ILE A 164 10.18 -4.74 -6.73
N VAL A 165 10.18 -5.77 -7.57
CA VAL A 165 9.10 -6.78 -7.57
C VAL A 165 9.55 -8.03 -6.84
N LYS A 166 8.75 -8.52 -5.89
CA LYS A 166 8.97 -9.79 -5.19
C LYS A 166 7.78 -10.71 -5.37
N ILE A 167 8.04 -11.89 -5.92
CA ILE A 167 7.03 -12.92 -6.15
C ILE A 167 7.17 -13.98 -5.05
N HIS A 168 6.07 -14.33 -4.40
CA HIS A 168 6.01 -15.38 -3.38
C HIS A 168 5.25 -16.61 -3.92
N PRO A 169 5.97 -17.66 -4.39
CA PRO A 169 5.35 -18.87 -4.91
C PRO A 169 4.50 -19.61 -3.86
N GLY A 170 3.37 -20.18 -4.30
CA GLY A 170 2.44 -20.96 -3.48
C GLY A 170 1.70 -20.18 -2.40
N SER A 171 1.89 -18.86 -2.34
CA SER A 171 1.26 -18.00 -1.34
C SER A 171 -0.09 -17.51 -1.83
N SER A 172 -1.06 -17.40 -0.91
CA SER A 172 -2.32 -16.71 -1.17
C SER A 172 -2.17 -15.20 -0.96
N HIS A 173 -3.18 -14.44 -1.38
CA HIS A 173 -3.21 -12.98 -1.23
C HIS A 173 -2.90 -12.54 0.22
N ASP A 174 -3.37 -13.30 1.22
CA ASP A 174 -3.34 -12.94 2.64
C ASP A 174 -2.11 -13.39 3.43
N PHE A 175 -1.07 -13.88 2.74
CA PHE A 175 -0.04 -14.65 3.45
C PHE A 175 0.72 -13.91 4.60
N PHE A 176 0.72 -12.56 4.72
CA PHE A 176 1.37 -11.87 5.88
C PHE A 176 0.56 -12.06 7.17
N ALA A 177 -0.73 -12.38 7.09
CA ALA A 177 -1.57 -12.55 8.28
C ALA A 177 -1.17 -13.79 9.13
N PHE A 178 -0.43 -14.74 8.55
CA PHE A 178 -0.06 -16.00 9.20
C PHE A 178 1.33 -15.94 9.84
N ALA A 179 1.48 -15.14 10.90
CA ALA A 179 2.74 -15.05 11.66
C ALA A 179 3.25 -16.43 12.11
N GLY A 180 4.56 -16.65 12.00
CA GLY A 180 5.20 -17.95 12.28
C GLY A 180 5.22 -18.91 11.09
N VAL A 181 4.54 -18.60 9.99
CA VAL A 181 4.68 -19.33 8.72
C VAL A 181 5.87 -18.77 7.96
N LYS A 182 6.79 -19.64 7.52
CA LYS A 182 8.05 -19.26 6.85
C LYS A 182 7.86 -18.25 5.71
N VAL A 183 6.84 -18.44 4.87
CA VAL A 183 6.61 -17.53 3.75
C VAL A 183 6.12 -16.15 4.20
N ALA A 184 5.26 -16.11 5.22
CA ALA A 184 4.79 -14.88 5.87
C ALA A 184 5.94 -14.10 6.49
N ASP A 185 6.75 -14.77 7.32
CA ASP A 185 7.90 -14.15 7.98
C ASP A 185 8.96 -13.68 6.97
N GLY A 186 9.20 -14.45 5.91
CA GLY A 186 10.14 -14.08 4.85
C GLY A 186 9.69 -12.84 4.07
N GLY A 187 8.40 -12.69 3.79
CA GLY A 187 7.92 -11.49 3.13
C GLY A 187 7.81 -10.28 4.07
N VAL A 188 7.53 -10.47 5.37
CA VAL A 188 7.68 -9.40 6.37
C VAL A 188 9.14 -8.93 6.46
N ALA A 189 10.10 -9.85 6.47
CA ALA A 189 11.51 -9.52 6.42
C ALA A 189 11.88 -8.72 5.17
N THR A 190 11.31 -9.06 4.01
CA THR A 190 11.50 -8.32 2.75
C THR A 190 11.05 -6.86 2.86
N VAL A 191 9.90 -6.60 3.50
CA VAL A 191 9.44 -5.22 3.77
C VAL A 191 10.42 -4.49 4.67
N ILE A 192 10.87 -5.12 5.75
CA ILE A 192 11.81 -4.50 6.71
C ILE A 192 13.14 -4.15 6.02
N GLU A 193 13.69 -5.07 5.23
CA GLU A 193 14.93 -4.84 4.48
C GLU A 193 14.79 -3.63 3.54
N PHE A 194 13.68 -3.56 2.81
CA PHE A 194 13.38 -2.43 1.93
C PHE A 194 13.28 -1.11 2.72
N LEU A 195 12.55 -1.10 3.84
CA LEU A 195 12.42 0.08 4.68
C LEU A 195 13.76 0.55 5.24
N GLN A 196 14.56 -0.37 5.78
CA GLN A 196 15.89 -0.09 6.31
C GLN A 196 16.82 0.50 5.25
N GLU A 197 16.79 -0.06 4.04
CA GLU A 197 17.58 0.43 2.90
C GLU A 197 17.13 1.84 2.47
N LYS A 198 15.85 2.05 2.19
CA LYS A 198 15.36 3.31 1.61
C LYS A 198 15.33 4.46 2.61
N LEU A 199 15.26 4.16 3.91
CA LEU A 199 15.33 5.14 4.99
C LEU A 199 16.74 5.28 5.58
N GLN A 200 17.74 4.55 5.07
CA GLN A 200 19.12 4.56 5.56
C GLN A 200 19.21 4.32 7.07
N ILE A 201 18.38 3.43 7.61
CA ILE A 201 18.38 3.09 9.04
C ILE A 201 19.63 2.24 9.30
N ALA A 202 20.48 2.69 10.23
CA ALA A 202 21.69 1.95 10.60
C ALA A 202 21.30 0.56 11.14
N ARG A 203 22.02 -0.48 10.68
CA ARG A 203 21.84 -1.87 11.14
C ARG A 203 22.42 -2.07 12.53
#